data_AF-A0A6A5TX12-F1
#
_entry.id   AF-A0A6A5TX12-F1
#
_cell.length_a   1.000
_cell.length_b   1.000
_cell.length_c   1.000
_cell.angle_alpha   90.00
_cell.angle_beta   90.00
_cell.angle_gamma   90.00
#
_symmetry.space_group_name_H-M   'P 1'
#
loop_
_entity.id
_entity.type
_entity.pdbx_description
1 polymer ?
#
loop_
_entity_poly.entity_id
_entity_poly.type
_entity_poly.pdbx_seq_one_letter_code
_entity_poly.pdbx_strand_id
1 'polypeptide(L)'
;MAVAKRNGPDILYLANLHSTKFKDLSQNKECQITFQDTKTQDWISISGTATTTSNSDPRIKDLWSRGIRAWFGDLGDGKHDGGPEDPRMSLIEVKAKYATYYQTKVGTLGMVK
;
A
#
# COMPACT_ATOMS: atom_id res chain seq x y z
N MET A 1 11.36 30.30 2.78
CA MET A 1 11.80 28.93 3.14
C MET A 1 11.65 28.03 1.92
N ALA A 2 12.59 27.12 1.66
CA ALA A 2 12.57 26.25 0.48
C ALA A 2 12.63 24.77 0.90
N VAL A 3 11.82 23.92 0.29
CA VAL A 3 11.88 22.47 0.47
C VAL A 3 13.11 21.94 -0.27
N ALA A 4 14.06 21.34 0.45
CA ALA A 4 15.28 20.77 -0.14
C ALA A 4 15.13 19.29 -0.54
N LYS A 5 14.33 18.50 0.18
CA LYS A 5 14.00 17.11 -0.19
C LYS A 5 12.75 16.61 0.53
N ARG A 6 11.84 15.99 -0.23
CA ARG A 6 10.86 15.01 0.25
C ARG A 6 11.17 13.72 -0.51
N ASN A 7 11.29 12.57 0.16
CA ASN A 7 11.66 11.34 -0.52
C ASN A 7 10.78 10.16 -0.16
N GLY A 8 10.40 9.41 -1.19
CA GLY A 8 9.56 8.23 -1.15
C GLY A 8 8.12 8.51 -1.58
N PRO A 9 7.43 7.52 -2.18
CA PRO A 9 5.98 7.47 -2.11
C PRO A 9 5.55 7.32 -0.64
N ASP A 10 4.40 7.89 -0.29
CA ASP A 10 3.92 7.86 1.09
C ASP A 10 3.48 6.45 1.48
N ILE A 11 3.03 5.63 0.52
CA ILE A 11 2.58 4.26 0.73
C ILE A 11 2.98 3.37 -0.45
N LEU A 12 3.49 2.17 -0.16
CA LEU A 12 3.83 1.13 -1.14
C LEU A 12 3.04 -0.15 -0.86
N TYR A 13 2.46 -0.72 -1.91
CA TYR A 13 1.80 -2.03 -1.86
C TYR A 13 2.50 -3.00 -2.80
N LEU A 14 2.83 -4.19 -2.32
CA LEU A 14 3.11 -5.34 -3.17
C LEU A 14 1.76 -5.90 -3.66
N ALA A 15 1.61 -6.00 -4.97
CA ALA A 15 0.35 -6.38 -5.60
C ALA A 15 0.59 -7.33 -6.78
N ASN A 16 -0.41 -8.15 -7.07
CA ASN A 16 -0.39 -9.03 -8.23
C ASN A 16 -0.70 -8.21 -9.49
N LEU A 17 0.25 -8.19 -10.43
CA LEU A 17 0.21 -7.47 -11.71
C LEU A 17 -1.04 -7.80 -12.54
N HIS A 18 -1.59 -9.02 -12.39
CA HIS A 18 -2.77 -9.47 -13.12
C HIS A 18 -4.09 -9.13 -12.42
N SER A 19 -4.07 -8.44 -11.29
CA SER A 19 -5.29 -7.99 -10.61
C SER A 19 -6.01 -6.89 -11.40
N THR A 20 -7.34 -6.84 -11.30
CA THR A 20 -8.17 -5.81 -11.91
C THR A 20 -7.76 -4.39 -11.48
N LYS A 21 -7.10 -4.23 -10.32
CA LYS A 21 -6.65 -2.93 -9.83
C LYS A 21 -5.66 -2.25 -10.75
N PHE A 22 -4.80 -2.99 -11.46
CA PHE A 22 -3.88 -2.39 -12.42
C PHE A 22 -4.63 -1.75 -13.60
N LYS A 23 -5.71 -2.41 -14.07
CA LYS A 23 -6.60 -1.85 -15.09
C LYS A 23 -7.33 -0.61 -14.55
N ASP A 24 -7.90 -0.67 -13.36
CA ASP A 24 -8.60 0.47 -12.75
C ASP A 24 -7.66 1.68 -12.62
N LEU A 25 -6.44 1.47 -12.11
CA LEU A 25 -5.43 2.52 -11.93
C LEU A 25 -4.90 3.09 -13.25
N SER A 26 -4.87 2.28 -14.31
CA SER A 26 -4.53 2.78 -15.66
C SER A 26 -5.58 3.76 -16.20
N GLN A 27 -6.85 3.60 -15.80
CA GLN A 27 -7.97 4.45 -16.23
C GLN A 27 -8.10 5.69 -15.36
N ASN A 28 -7.93 5.54 -14.04
CA ASN A 28 -7.96 6.66 -13.10
C ASN A 28 -6.95 6.44 -11.97
N LYS A 29 -6.03 7.40 -11.81
CA LYS A 29 -4.97 7.35 -10.81
C LYS A 29 -5.38 7.94 -9.47
N GLU A 30 -6.48 8.68 -9.40
CA GLU A 30 -6.95 9.25 -8.15
C GLU A 30 -7.43 8.15 -7.20
N CYS A 31 -6.95 8.19 -5.97
CA CYS A 31 -7.26 7.17 -4.96
C CYS A 31 -7.44 7.79 -3.57
N GLN A 32 -8.12 7.04 -2.71
CA GLN A 32 -8.27 7.34 -1.30
C GLN A 32 -8.02 6.07 -0.49
N ILE A 33 -7.17 6.19 0.52
CA ILE A 33 -6.81 5.09 1.43
C ILE A 33 -7.25 5.51 2.83
N THR A 34 -7.96 4.63 3.52
CA THR A 34 -8.36 4.87 4.91
C THR A 34 -7.83 3.76 5.80
N PHE A 35 -7.16 4.15 6.87
CA PHE A 35 -6.75 3.27 7.95
C PHE A 35 -7.57 3.59 9.19
N GLN A 36 -7.96 2.56 9.93
CA GLN A 36 -8.67 2.69 11.20
C GLN A 36 -8.03 1.76 12.23
N ASP A 37 -7.72 2.30 13.40
CA ASP A 37 -7.40 1.49 14.57
C ASP A 37 -8.69 1.13 15.30
N THR A 38 -9.05 -0.15 15.27
CA THR A 38 -10.30 -0.63 15.89
C THR A 38 -10.27 -0.61 17.42
N LYS A 39 -9.09 -0.46 18.05
CA LYS A 39 -8.95 -0.37 19.51
C LYS A 39 -9.20 1.05 20.02
N THR A 40 -8.65 2.04 19.33
CA THR A 40 -8.75 3.46 19.74
C THR A 40 -9.83 4.23 18.97
N GLN A 41 -10.36 3.65 17.90
CA GLN A 41 -11.24 4.30 16.91
C GLN A 41 -10.57 5.47 16.17
N ASP A 42 -9.25 5.58 16.28
CA ASP A 42 -8.48 6.54 15.48
C ASP A 42 -8.60 6.16 14.01
N TRP A 43 -8.65 7.17 13.15
CA TRP A 43 -8.65 6.94 11.71
C TRP A 43 -7.89 8.02 10.97
N ILE A 44 -7.35 7.65 9.83
CA ILE A 44 -6.73 8.57 8.88
C ILE A 44 -7.21 8.21 7.48
N SER A 45 -7.60 9.21 6.73
CA SER A 45 -8.00 9.12 5.33
C SER A 45 -7.07 9.97 4.48
N ILE A 46 -6.42 9.33 3.52
CA ILE A 46 -5.36 9.89 2.68
C ILE A 46 -5.87 9.88 1.25
N SER A 47 -6.01 11.06 0.64
CA SER A 47 -6.26 11.19 -0.80
C SER A 47 -4.95 11.40 -1.54
N GLY A 48 -4.83 10.86 -2.74
CA GLY A 48 -3.60 10.91 -3.50
C GLY A 48 -3.71 10.34 -4.90
N THR A 49 -2.55 10.18 -5.54
CA THR A 49 -2.42 9.53 -6.84
C THR A 49 -1.67 8.22 -6.71
N ALA A 50 -2.20 7.16 -7.29
CA ALA A 50 -1.54 5.87 -7.37
C ALA A 50 -0.88 5.66 -8.75
N THR A 51 0.30 5.05 -8.76
CA THR A 51 1.02 4.62 -9.96
C THR A 51 1.52 3.19 -9.79
N THR A 52 1.64 2.47 -10.89
CA THR A 52 2.11 1.07 -10.89
C THR A 52 3.52 0.98 -11.45
N THR A 53 4.32 0.02 -10.96
CA THR A 53 5.67 -0.26 -11.49
C THR A 53 5.73 -1.60 -12.21
N SER A 54 6.85 -1.90 -12.87
CA SER A 54 7.13 -3.23 -13.41
C SER A 54 7.58 -4.21 -12.32
N ASN A 55 7.55 -5.51 -12.63
CA ASN A 55 8.07 -6.56 -11.75
C ASN A 55 9.60 -6.50 -11.57
N SER A 56 10.29 -5.68 -12.37
CA SER A 56 11.74 -5.46 -12.29
C SER A 56 12.16 -4.39 -11.29
N ASP A 57 11.21 -3.79 -10.55
CA ASP A 57 11.52 -2.77 -9.56
C ASP A 57 12.33 -3.37 -8.39
N PRO A 58 13.55 -2.88 -8.11
CA PRO A 58 14.40 -3.45 -7.07
C PRO A 58 13.79 -3.36 -5.66
N ARG A 59 12.90 -2.39 -5.42
CA ARG A 59 12.24 -2.23 -4.12
C ARG A 59 11.34 -3.41 -3.75
N ILE A 60 10.94 -4.24 -4.72
CA ILE A 60 10.18 -5.46 -4.46
C ILE A 60 10.96 -6.38 -3.51
N LYS A 61 12.26 -6.54 -3.74
CA LYS A 61 13.14 -7.36 -2.89
C LYS A 61 13.24 -6.81 -1.47
N ASP A 62 13.31 -5.49 -1.35
CA ASP A 62 13.44 -4.80 -0.06
C ASP A 62 12.15 -4.86 0.77
N LEU A 63 10.99 -4.83 0.10
CA LEU A 63 9.67 -4.80 0.74
C LEU A 63 9.08 -6.20 1.00
N TRP A 64 9.56 -7.20 0.28
CA TRP A 64 9.00 -8.55 0.38
C TRP A 64 9.22 -9.13 1.78
N SER A 65 8.23 -9.89 2.24
CA SER A 65 8.32 -10.68 3.46
C SER A 65 7.63 -12.03 3.28
N ARG A 66 7.90 -12.98 4.18
CA ARG A 66 7.28 -14.31 4.13
C ARG A 66 5.73 -14.25 4.18
N GLY A 67 5.17 -13.21 4.78
CA GLY A 67 3.72 -12.98 4.78
C GLY A 67 3.16 -12.74 3.37
N ILE A 68 3.92 -12.07 2.49
CA ILE A 68 3.53 -11.83 1.09
C ILE A 68 3.45 -13.13 0.31
N ARG A 69 4.35 -14.09 0.56
CA ARG A 69 4.32 -15.40 -0.11
C ARG A 69 2.99 -16.13 0.11
N ALA A 70 2.43 -16.05 1.32
CA ALA A 70 1.14 -16.67 1.63
C ALA A 70 -0.02 -16.04 0.84
N TRP A 71 0.06 -14.75 0.51
CA TRP A 71 -0.94 -14.04 -0.29
C TRP A 71 -0.86 -14.38 -1.78
N PHE A 72 0.34 -14.56 -2.32
CA PHE A 72 0.54 -14.89 -3.73
C PHE A 72 0.32 -16.37 -4.03
N GLY A 73 0.62 -17.23 -3.06
CA GLY A 73 0.58 -18.68 -3.20
C GLY A 73 1.67 -19.20 -4.15
N ASP A 74 1.98 -20.48 -3.97
CA ASP A 74 2.85 -21.23 -4.87
C ASP A 74 1.97 -22.04 -5.82
N LEU A 75 2.12 -21.83 -7.13
CA LEU A 75 1.35 -22.55 -8.15
C LEU A 75 1.96 -23.91 -8.49
N GLY A 76 3.15 -24.24 -7.99
CA GLY A 76 3.83 -25.52 -8.25
C GLY A 76 4.38 -25.68 -9.67
N ASP A 77 4.43 -24.59 -10.45
CA ASP A 77 4.94 -24.57 -11.83
C ASP A 77 6.43 -24.17 -11.93
N GLY A 78 7.09 -23.98 -10.78
CA GLY A 78 8.49 -23.59 -10.69
C GLY A 78 8.79 -22.13 -11.05
N LYS A 79 7.77 -21.33 -11.36
CA LYS A 79 7.91 -19.90 -11.73
C LYS A 79 7.11 -18.97 -10.83
N HIS A 80 5.94 -19.39 -10.39
CA HIS A 80 5.00 -18.60 -9.60
C HIS A 80 4.96 -19.10 -8.16
N ASP A 81 5.99 -18.80 -7.39
CA ASP A 81 6.22 -19.33 -6.04
C ASP A 81 5.86 -18.36 -4.90
N GLY A 82 5.42 -17.14 -5.25
CA GLY A 82 5.14 -16.04 -4.32
C GLY A 82 6.41 -15.40 -3.72
N GLY A 83 7.59 -15.75 -4.23
CA GLY A 83 8.86 -15.13 -3.88
C GLY A 83 9.02 -13.72 -4.45
N PRO A 84 10.10 -13.01 -4.08
CA PRO A 84 10.36 -11.65 -4.59
C PRO A 84 10.60 -11.60 -6.10
N GLU A 85 11.02 -12.72 -6.73
CA GLU A 85 11.21 -12.82 -8.18
C GLU A 85 9.96 -13.32 -8.93
N ASP A 86 8.85 -13.58 -8.22
CA ASP A 86 7.63 -14.04 -8.86
C ASP A 86 7.20 -13.03 -9.93
N PRO A 87 6.99 -13.44 -11.19
CA PRO A 87 6.69 -12.51 -12.29
C PRO A 87 5.35 -11.80 -12.11
N ARG A 88 4.49 -12.25 -11.18
CA ARG A 88 3.23 -11.60 -10.82
C ARG A 88 3.46 -10.44 -9.85
N MET A 89 4.60 -10.35 -9.19
CA MET A 89 4.90 -9.34 -8.17
C MET A 89 5.13 -7.97 -8.80
N SER A 90 4.45 -6.94 -8.33
CA SER A 90 4.61 -5.55 -8.78
C SER A 90 4.29 -4.58 -7.65
N LEU A 91 4.63 -3.30 -7.79
CA LEU A 91 4.30 -2.26 -6.81
C LEU A 91 3.15 -1.38 -7.30
N ILE A 92 2.28 -1.04 -6.35
CA ILE A 92 1.43 0.14 -6.43
C ILE A 92 2.01 1.17 -5.46
N GLU A 93 2.38 2.34 -6.00
CA GLU A 93 2.89 3.48 -5.24
C GLU A 93 1.80 4.51 -5.08
N VAL A 94 1.60 5.03 -3.87
CA VAL A 94 0.69 6.13 -3.62
C VAL A 94 1.44 7.34 -3.13
N LYS A 95 1.25 8.44 -3.85
CA LYS A 95 1.71 9.78 -3.47
C LYS A 95 0.53 10.56 -2.89
N ALA A 96 0.61 10.87 -1.60
CA ALA A 96 -0.41 11.59 -0.86
C ALA A 96 -0.48 13.05 -1.32
N LYS A 97 -1.72 13.55 -1.41
CA LYS A 97 -2.05 14.96 -1.64
C LYS A 97 -2.56 15.59 -0.35
N TYR A 98 -3.53 14.94 0.28
CA TYR A 98 -4.12 15.39 1.55
C TYR A 98 -4.33 14.22 2.50
N ALA A 99 -4.14 14.49 3.79
CA ALA A 99 -4.50 13.57 4.86
C ALA A 99 -5.45 14.28 5.83
N THR A 100 -6.59 13.66 6.09
CA THR A 100 -7.53 14.04 7.13
C THR A 100 -7.54 12.92 8.16
N TYR A 101 -7.49 13.25 9.44
CA TYR A 101 -7.43 12.23 10.48
C TYR A 101 -8.23 12.64 11.70
N TYR A 102 -8.60 11.63 12.47
CA TYR A 102 -9.14 11.74 13.81
C TYR A 102 -8.23 10.95 14.76
N GLN A 103 -7.87 11.59 15.87
CA GLN A 103 -7.09 11.00 16.93
C GLN A 103 -7.82 11.21 18.25
N THR A 104 -8.20 10.11 18.87
CA THR A 104 -8.79 10.06 20.20
C THR A 104 -7.79 10.59 21.21
N LYS A 105 -8.21 11.56 22.01
CA LYS A 105 -7.40 12.19 23.07
C LYS A 105 -7.74 11.70 24.47
N VAL A 106 -8.69 10.78 24.59
CA VAL A 106 -9.21 10.27 25.86
C VAL A 106 -9.03 8.75 25.94
N GLY A 107 -8.81 8.22 27.14
CA GLY A 107 -8.80 6.77 27.35
C GLY A 107 -10.20 6.16 27.22
N THR A 108 -10.30 4.83 27.34
CA THR A 108 -11.57 4.08 27.21
C THR A 108 -12.69 4.63 28.08
N LEU A 109 -12.42 5.04 29.32
CA LEU A 109 -13.45 5.66 30.19
C LEU A 109 -14.01 6.97 29.61
N GLY A 110 -13.18 7.76 28.93
CA GLY A 110 -13.61 9.00 28.30
C GLY A 110 -14.40 8.81 27.01
N MET A 111 -14.35 7.61 26.40
CA MET A 111 -15.14 7.27 25.20
C MET A 111 -16.55 6.78 25.53
N VAL A 112 -16.78 6.29 26.76
CA VAL A 112 -18.07 5.72 27.20
C VAL A 112 -18.98 6.77 27.87
N LYS A 113 -18.47 7.98 28.08
CA LYS A 113 -19.19 9.08 28.71
C LYS A 113 -19.94 9.92 27.67
#